data_AF-A0A8S3JAQ9-F1
#
_entry.id   AF-A0A8S3JAQ9-F1
#
_cell.length_a   1.000
_cell.length_b   1.000
_cell.length_c   1.000
_cell.angle_alpha   90.00
_cell.angle_beta   90.00
_cell.angle_gamma   90.00
#
_symmetry.space_group_name_H-M   'P 1'
#
loop_
_entity.id
_entity.type
_entity.pdbx_description
1 polymer ?
#
loop_
_entity_poly.entity_id
_entity_poly.type
_entity_poly.pdbx_seq_one_letter_code
_entity_poly.pdbx_strand_id
1 'polypeptide(L)'
;MNVSLLNLTAQQQGQLLNGNVTVRLNDFNRTIHWTPQLFVENAIGQIGEQDTWFTIKKHVPSHVEPSSPLVLRLEICEHRRIRGVFWEKLELNHVLILFPADVQDLTISITSIHYLENCLLIPDDKFRSSINREAFYDQQEWKLYAHVATELRQTKEEYSFEDEDTGVLQKKHPVLAFTCRAGLYRNNLDINLSNK
;
A
#
# COMPACT_ATOMS: atom_id res chain seq x y z
N MET A 1 -19.03 6.92 -10.06
CA MET A 1 -19.30 5.53 -9.66
C MET A 1 -20.69 5.49 -9.03
N ASN A 2 -21.68 4.85 -9.66
CA ASN A 2 -23.00 4.68 -9.07
C ASN A 2 -23.01 3.34 -8.32
N VAL A 3 -22.60 3.34 -7.05
CA VAL A 3 -22.86 2.20 -6.18
C VAL A 3 -24.29 2.33 -5.70
N SER A 4 -25.17 1.56 -6.32
CA SER A 4 -26.55 1.48 -5.88
C SER A 4 -26.58 0.88 -4.47
N LEU A 5 -27.08 1.66 -3.51
CA LEU A 5 -27.35 1.17 -2.15
C LEU A 5 -28.34 -0.02 -2.13
N LEU A 6 -29.03 -0.30 -3.24
CA LEU A 6 -29.97 -1.42 -3.39
C LEU A 6 -29.32 -2.80 -3.21
N ASN A 7 -27.99 -2.91 -3.33
CA ASN A 7 -27.28 -4.17 -3.09
C ASN A 7 -26.97 -4.42 -1.61
N LEU A 8 -27.27 -3.46 -0.73
CA LEU A 8 -27.18 -3.63 0.72
C LEU A 8 -28.52 -4.16 1.26
N THR A 9 -28.46 -5.05 2.25
CA THR A 9 -29.67 -5.46 2.99
C THR A 9 -30.29 -4.26 3.72
N ALA A 10 -31.59 -4.29 3.99
CA ALA A 10 -32.28 -3.22 4.70
C ALA A 10 -31.63 -2.89 6.06
N GLN A 11 -31.10 -3.91 6.76
CA GLN A 11 -30.34 -3.71 8.00
C GLN A 11 -29.03 -2.96 7.77
N GLN A 12 -28.28 -3.31 6.72
CA GLN A 12 -27.02 -2.64 6.36
C GLN A 12 -27.26 -1.21 5.89
N GLN A 13 -28.33 -0.96 5.12
CA GLN A 13 -28.75 0.38 4.75
C GLN A 13 -29.10 1.20 5.99
N GLY A 14 -29.88 0.64 6.92
CA GLY A 14 -30.21 1.27 8.19
C GLY A 14 -28.97 1.60 9.03
N GLN A 15 -27.99 0.69 9.10
CA GLN A 15 -26.73 0.92 9.81
C GLN A 15 -25.88 2.03 9.17
N LEU A 16 -25.80 2.06 7.84
CA LEU A 16 -25.04 3.06 7.09
C LEU A 16 -25.69 4.45 7.11
N LEU A 17 -27.03 4.51 7.08
CA LEU A 17 -27.80 5.75 7.06
C LEU A 17 -27.91 6.37 8.46
N ASN A 18 -28.12 5.55 9.49
CA ASN A 18 -28.42 5.99 10.84
C ASN A 18 -27.20 6.00 11.78
N GLY A 19 -26.04 5.50 11.35
CA GLY A 19 -24.83 5.45 12.16
C GLY A 19 -23.54 5.69 11.38
N ASN A 20 -22.46 5.97 12.08
CA ASN A 20 -21.10 6.00 11.52
C ASN A 20 -20.52 4.58 11.49
N VAL A 21 -21.25 3.64 10.90
CA VAL A 21 -20.90 2.21 10.91
C VAL A 21 -20.28 1.83 9.58
N THR A 22 -19.14 1.15 9.65
CA THR A 22 -18.50 0.51 8.49
C THR A 22 -19.22 -0.81 8.20
N VAL A 23 -19.69 -1.00 6.97
CA VAL A 23 -20.45 -2.18 6.54
C VAL A 23 -19.62 -3.01 5.55
N ARG A 24 -19.57 -4.34 5.74
CA ARG A 24 -18.92 -5.27 4.81
C ARG A 24 -19.78 -5.50 3.56
N LEU A 25 -19.17 -5.45 2.39
CA LEU A 25 -19.77 -5.79 1.10
C LEU A 25 -19.41 -7.24 0.76
N ASN A 26 -20.39 -8.13 0.78
CA ASN A 26 -20.13 -9.56 0.57
C ASN A 26 -19.97 -9.90 -0.92
N ASP A 27 -20.73 -9.24 -1.81
CA ASP A 27 -20.80 -9.56 -3.25
C ASP A 27 -20.29 -8.41 -4.13
N PHE A 28 -19.17 -7.79 -3.77
CA PHE A 28 -18.63 -6.69 -4.56
C PHE A 28 -18.01 -7.20 -5.87
N ASN A 29 -18.68 -6.93 -7.00
CA ASN A 29 -18.23 -7.35 -8.32
C ASN A 29 -17.32 -6.30 -8.99
N ARG A 30 -16.03 -6.63 -9.09
CA ARG A 30 -15.01 -5.78 -9.74
C ARG A 30 -15.13 -5.66 -11.26
N THR A 31 -15.88 -6.54 -11.93
CA THR A 31 -16.06 -6.46 -13.40
C THR A 31 -17.12 -5.43 -13.77
N ILE A 32 -18.05 -5.14 -12.86
CA ILE A 32 -19.13 -4.18 -13.06
C ILE A 32 -18.76 -2.82 -12.48
N HIS A 33 -18.07 -2.80 -11.34
CA HIS A 33 -17.70 -1.58 -10.66
C HIS A 33 -16.26 -1.19 -10.95
N TRP A 34 -16.03 0.10 -11.23
CA TRP A 34 -14.67 0.63 -11.34
C TRP A 34 -13.90 0.36 -10.04
N THR A 35 -12.65 -0.05 -10.17
CA THR A 35 -11.71 -0.17 -9.04
C THR A 35 -10.37 0.41 -9.46
N PRO A 36 -9.55 0.89 -8.50
CA PRO A 36 -8.22 1.37 -8.83
C PRO A 36 -7.27 0.24 -9.28
N GLN A 37 -7.69 -1.03 -9.20
CA GLN A 37 -6.93 -2.20 -9.68
C GLN A 37 -5.46 -2.15 -9.26
N LEU A 38 -5.26 -1.97 -7.95
CA LEU A 38 -3.91 -1.85 -7.39
C LEU A 38 -3.15 -3.17 -7.50
N PHE A 39 -1.83 -3.10 -7.59
CA PHE A 39 -0.93 -4.25 -7.48
C PHE A 39 0.40 -3.85 -6.84
N VAL A 40 1.16 -4.84 -6.36
CA VAL A 40 2.49 -4.60 -5.80
C VAL A 40 3.51 -4.67 -6.94
N GLU A 41 4.14 -3.54 -7.24
CA GLU A 41 5.06 -3.36 -8.38
C GLU A 41 6.30 -4.25 -8.24
N ASN A 42 6.87 -4.31 -7.04
CA ASN A 42 8.09 -5.06 -6.78
C ASN A 42 7.84 -6.50 -6.31
N ALA A 43 6.66 -7.07 -6.55
CA ALA A 43 6.42 -8.49 -6.26
C ALA A 43 7.16 -9.39 -7.28
N ILE A 44 7.80 -10.44 -6.77
CA ILE A 44 8.47 -11.46 -7.58
C ILE A 44 7.54 -12.67 -7.69
N GLY A 45 7.18 -13.03 -8.92
CA GLY A 45 6.33 -14.18 -9.20
C GLY A 45 4.89 -13.97 -8.76
N GLN A 46 4.17 -15.06 -8.52
CA GLN A 46 2.78 -14.99 -8.06
C GLN A 46 2.73 -14.64 -6.58
N ILE A 47 2.07 -13.53 -6.24
CA ILE A 47 1.67 -13.24 -4.86
C ILE A 47 0.74 -14.38 -4.42
N GLY A 48 1.02 -14.99 -3.27
CA GLY A 48 0.26 -16.12 -2.71
C GLY A 48 -1.17 -15.76 -2.33
N GLU A 49 -1.78 -16.53 -1.42
CA GLU A 49 -3.18 -16.33 -1.02
C GLU A 49 -3.50 -14.85 -0.73
N GLN A 50 -4.44 -14.33 -1.51
CA GLN A 50 -4.92 -12.97 -1.39
C GLN A 50 -6.35 -13.00 -0.84
N ASP A 51 -6.50 -12.79 0.46
CA ASP A 51 -7.82 -12.49 1.03
C ASP A 51 -8.15 -11.03 0.72
N THR A 52 -9.25 -10.80 0.00
CA THR A 52 -9.72 -9.44 -0.30
C THR A 52 -11.18 -9.30 0.10
N TRP A 53 -11.49 -8.23 0.83
CA TRP A 53 -12.85 -7.84 1.14
C TRP A 53 -13.04 -6.33 1.00
N PHE A 54 -14.29 -5.92 0.85
CA PHE A 54 -14.66 -4.52 0.69
C PHE A 54 -15.54 -4.06 1.84
N THR A 55 -15.38 -2.79 2.21
CA THR A 55 -16.25 -2.14 3.19
C THR A 55 -16.72 -0.80 2.67
N ILE A 56 -17.92 -0.40 3.05
CA ILE A 56 -18.46 0.94 2.78
C ILE A 56 -18.68 1.67 4.10
N LYS A 57 -18.34 2.96 4.13
CA LYS A 57 -18.60 3.83 5.27
C LYS A 57 -19.07 5.21 4.79
N LYS A 58 -19.88 5.87 5.60
CA LYS A 58 -20.31 7.25 5.34
C LYS A 58 -19.13 8.18 5.56
N HIS A 59 -18.79 8.98 4.56
CA HIS A 59 -17.82 10.04 4.70
C HIS A 59 -18.52 11.25 5.33
N VAL A 60 -18.18 11.56 6.58
CA VAL A 60 -18.63 12.77 7.28
C VAL A 60 -17.55 13.83 7.10
N PRO A 61 -17.78 14.88 6.27
CA PRO A 61 -16.82 15.95 6.12
C PRO A 61 -16.63 16.69 7.45
N SER A 62 -15.39 17.06 7.77
CA SER A 62 -15.08 17.85 8.98
C SER A 62 -15.73 19.25 8.95
N HIS A 63 -16.02 19.77 7.76
CA HIS A 63 -16.74 21.01 7.54
C HIS A 63 -17.86 20.77 6.52
N VAL A 64 -19.11 20.98 6.95
CA VAL A 64 -20.28 20.93 6.07
C VAL A 64 -20.75 22.36 5.85
N GLU A 65 -20.62 22.84 4.61
CA GLU A 65 -21.28 24.08 4.16
C GLU A 65 -22.80 23.95 4.43
N PRO A 66 -23.41 24.84 5.23
CA PRO A 66 -24.83 24.73 5.63
C PRO A 66 -25.83 24.67 4.47
N SER A 67 -25.42 25.14 3.28
CA SER A 67 -26.24 25.25 2.07
C SER A 67 -26.01 24.13 1.05
N SER A 68 -25.08 23.20 1.31
CA SER A 68 -24.81 22.10 0.38
C SER A 68 -25.98 21.10 0.40
N PRO A 69 -26.50 20.66 -0.76
CA PRO A 69 -27.47 19.57 -0.79
C PRO A 69 -26.92 18.35 -0.05
N LEU A 70 -27.81 17.61 0.63
CA LEU A 70 -27.52 16.36 1.35
C LEU A 70 -27.10 15.26 0.37
N VAL A 71 -25.92 15.39 -0.21
CA VAL A 71 -25.29 14.34 -0.99
C VAL A 71 -24.55 13.45 -0.02
N LEU A 72 -25.08 12.23 0.18
CA LEU A 72 -24.39 11.18 0.93
C LEU A 72 -23.06 10.88 0.24
N ARG A 73 -21.94 11.28 0.85
CA ARG A 73 -20.61 10.88 0.42
C ARG A 73 -20.29 9.54 1.06
N LEU A 74 -19.92 8.57 0.23
CA LEU A 74 -19.58 7.22 0.65
C LEU A 74 -18.11 6.97 0.31
N GLU A 75 -17.39 6.36 1.24
CA GLU A 75 -16.06 5.81 1.01
C GLU A 75 -16.16 4.30 0.90
N ILE A 76 -15.54 3.75 -0.13
CA ILE A 76 -15.37 2.32 -0.32
C ILE A 76 -13.91 2.01 -0.03
N CYS A 77 -13.67 1.11 0.90
CA CYS A 77 -12.33 0.65 1.26
C CYS A 77 -12.17 -0.79 0.79
N GLU A 78 -11.13 -1.02 -0.01
CA GLU A 78 -10.65 -2.35 -0.35
C GLU A 78 -9.59 -2.76 0.66
N HIS A 79 -9.73 -3.95 1.23
CA HIS A 79 -8.77 -4.51 2.18
C HIS A 79 -8.12 -5.75 1.56
N ARG A 80 -6.81 -5.89 1.73
CA ARG A 80 -6.06 -7.03 1.20
C ARG A 80 -5.14 -7.59 2.27
N ARG A 81 -5.13 -8.92 2.40
CA ARG A 81 -4.04 -9.65 3.05
C ARG A 81 -3.26 -10.38 1.96
N ILE A 82 -1.96 -10.08 1.86
CA ILE A 82 -1.08 -10.64 0.84
C ILE A 82 0.12 -11.31 1.47
N ARG A 83 0.63 -12.37 0.84
CA ARG A 83 1.90 -13.02 1.16
C ARG A 83 2.69 -13.18 -0.14
N GLY A 84 3.95 -12.77 -0.15
CA GLY A 84 4.76 -12.85 -1.38
C GLY A 84 6.25 -12.65 -1.09
N VAL A 85 7.03 -12.75 -2.16
CA VAL A 85 8.45 -12.36 -2.20
C VAL A 85 8.53 -11.05 -2.96
N PHE A 86 9.35 -10.12 -2.47
CA PHE A 86 9.46 -8.78 -3.03
C PHE A 86 10.91 -8.50 -3.38
N TRP A 87 11.11 -7.86 -4.52
CA TRP A 87 12.42 -7.44 -5.00
C TRP A 87 12.84 -6.15 -4.31
N GLU A 88 14.09 -6.11 -3.85
CA GLU A 88 14.74 -4.92 -3.30
C GLU A 88 16.16 -4.83 -3.82
N LYS A 89 16.64 -3.62 -4.05
CA LYS A 89 18.06 -3.36 -4.32
C LYS A 89 18.75 -3.02 -3.00
N LEU A 90 19.67 -3.87 -2.57
CA LEU A 90 20.50 -3.63 -1.38
C LEU A 90 21.73 -2.80 -1.74
N GLU A 91 22.03 -1.79 -0.93
CA GLU A 91 23.24 -0.96 -1.08
C GLU A 91 24.35 -1.56 -0.21
N LEU A 92 25.34 -2.19 -0.86
CA LEU A 92 26.45 -2.89 -0.20
C LEU A 92 27.77 -2.10 -0.24
N ASN A 93 27.73 -0.80 -0.54
CA ASN A 93 28.93 -0.02 -0.85
C ASN A 93 29.87 0.20 0.36
N HIS A 94 29.46 -0.18 1.58
CA HIS A 94 30.19 0.04 2.84
C HIS A 94 31.05 -1.17 3.27
N VAL A 95 31.21 -2.14 2.36
CA VAL A 95 31.86 -3.44 2.59
C VAL A 95 33.29 -3.38 3.16
N LEU A 96 34.02 -2.28 2.98
CA LEU A 96 35.44 -2.24 3.37
C LEU A 96 35.71 -1.79 4.82
N ILE A 97 34.73 -1.23 5.55
CA ILE A 97 34.94 -0.77 6.95
C ILE A 97 33.81 -1.20 7.89
N LEU A 98 32.57 -1.39 7.41
CA LEU A 98 31.41 -1.55 8.29
C LEU A 98 30.52 -2.74 7.99
N PHE A 99 30.77 -3.56 6.96
CA PHE A 99 29.96 -4.76 6.77
C PHE A 99 30.15 -5.70 7.97
N PRO A 100 29.07 -5.94 8.74
CA PRO A 100 27.68 -6.00 8.29
C PRO A 100 26.72 -5.08 9.07
N ALA A 101 27.20 -3.96 9.60
CA ALA A 101 26.43 -2.96 10.33
C ALA A 101 25.54 -2.06 9.42
N ASP A 102 25.37 -2.43 8.14
CA ASP A 102 24.65 -1.62 7.18
C ASP A 102 23.13 -1.72 7.39
N VAL A 103 22.49 -0.54 7.45
CA VAL A 103 21.02 -0.44 7.48
C VAL A 103 20.53 -0.43 6.04
N GLN A 104 19.68 -1.40 5.73
CA GLN A 104 19.05 -1.57 4.43
C GLN A 104 17.62 -1.01 4.47
N ASP A 105 17.22 -0.39 3.37
CA ASP A 105 15.84 0.00 3.12
C ASP A 105 15.12 -1.19 2.47
N LEU A 106 13.96 -1.56 3.00
CA LEU A 106 13.06 -2.59 2.47
C LEU A 106 11.77 -1.91 2.05
N THR A 107 11.41 -2.00 0.78
CA THR A 107 10.34 -1.23 0.18
C THR A 107 9.22 -2.13 -0.32
N ILE A 108 7.98 -1.70 -0.16
CA ILE A 108 6.82 -2.24 -0.87
C ILE A 108 6.22 -1.12 -1.70
N SER A 109 6.18 -1.30 -3.01
CA SER A 109 5.62 -0.31 -3.94
C SER A 109 4.25 -0.76 -4.41
N ILE A 110 3.23 0.07 -4.16
CA ILE A 110 1.87 -0.15 -4.67
C ILE A 110 1.62 0.80 -5.83
N THR A 111 1.10 0.27 -6.93
CA THR A 111 0.76 1.05 -8.12
C THR A 111 -0.63 0.65 -8.64
N SER A 112 -1.14 1.36 -9.64
CA SER A 112 -2.40 1.11 -10.32
C SER A 112 -2.17 0.78 -11.78
N ILE A 113 -3.01 -0.09 -12.36
CA ILE A 113 -3.02 -0.25 -13.83
C ILE A 113 -3.47 1.02 -14.55
N HIS A 114 -4.15 1.93 -13.84
CA HIS A 114 -4.64 3.18 -14.41
C HIS A 114 -3.56 4.24 -14.34
N TYR A 115 -3.55 5.13 -15.34
CA TYR A 115 -2.66 6.28 -15.39
C TYR A 115 -3.07 7.40 -14.43
N LEU A 116 -2.15 8.31 -14.14
CA LEU A 116 -2.31 9.45 -13.23
C LEU A 116 -3.55 10.31 -13.50
N GLU A 117 -3.96 10.43 -14.76
CA GLU A 117 -5.14 11.21 -15.17
C GLU A 117 -6.44 10.60 -14.63
N ASN A 118 -6.47 9.29 -14.45
CA ASN A 118 -7.66 8.53 -14.05
C ASN A 118 -7.59 8.05 -12.59
N CYS A 119 -6.39 7.89 -12.04
CA CYS A 119 -6.18 7.40 -10.69
C CYS A 119 -4.99 8.10 -10.05
N LEU A 120 -5.22 8.67 -8.86
CA LEU A 120 -4.18 9.24 -8.01
C LEU A 120 -4.10 8.43 -6.73
N LEU A 121 -2.88 8.15 -6.28
CA LEU A 121 -2.63 7.54 -4.97
C LEU A 121 -2.24 8.64 -3.99
N ILE A 122 -2.86 8.62 -2.83
CA ILE A 122 -2.63 9.59 -1.76
C ILE A 122 -2.45 8.80 -0.46
N PRO A 123 -1.37 9.04 0.31
CA PRO A 123 -1.20 8.45 1.63
C PRO A 123 -2.34 8.83 2.57
N ASP A 124 -2.82 7.86 3.36
CA ASP A 124 -3.76 8.14 4.44
C ASP A 124 -3.03 8.86 5.58
N ASP A 125 -3.53 10.04 5.96
CA ASP A 125 -2.97 10.87 7.02
C ASP A 125 -3.38 10.40 8.43
N LYS A 126 -4.51 9.67 8.53
CA LYS A 126 -5.08 9.15 9.77
C LYS A 126 -4.53 7.77 10.11
N PHE A 127 -4.43 6.89 9.12
CA PHE A 127 -4.00 5.51 9.30
C PHE A 127 -2.61 5.28 8.72
N ARG A 128 -1.58 5.59 9.52
CA ARG A 128 -0.18 5.39 9.11
C ARG A 128 0.18 3.92 9.04
N SER A 129 0.98 3.56 8.04
CA SER A 129 1.57 2.24 7.89
C SER A 129 2.42 1.87 9.11
N SER A 130 2.39 0.60 9.51
CA SER A 130 3.10 0.10 10.68
C SER A 130 3.57 -1.33 10.46
N ILE A 131 4.48 -1.77 11.34
CA ILE A 131 5.10 -3.09 11.27
C ILE A 131 4.74 -3.86 12.53
N ASN A 132 4.17 -5.06 12.34
CA ASN A 132 3.97 -5.99 13.43
C ASN A 132 5.29 -6.70 13.77
N ARG A 133 6.08 -6.12 14.68
CA ARG A 133 7.36 -6.69 15.12
C ARG A 133 7.22 -8.01 15.90
N GLU A 134 6.08 -8.23 16.55
CA GLU A 134 5.82 -9.43 17.35
C GLU A 134 5.64 -10.68 16.47
N ALA A 135 5.25 -10.50 15.21
CA ALA A 135 5.16 -11.59 14.24
C ALA A 135 6.54 -12.14 13.80
N PHE A 136 7.64 -11.49 14.19
CA PHE A 136 8.99 -11.81 13.76
C PHE A 136 9.88 -12.36 14.89
N TYR A 137 9.33 -13.25 15.72
CA TYR A 137 10.04 -13.86 16.86
C TYR A 137 11.34 -14.59 16.44
N ASP A 138 11.42 -15.05 15.18
CA ASP A 138 12.59 -15.74 14.60
C ASP A 138 13.57 -14.81 13.85
N GLN A 139 13.57 -13.49 14.10
CA GLN A 139 14.59 -12.55 13.58
C GLN A 139 15.98 -12.88 14.17
N GLN A 140 16.64 -13.92 13.66
CA GLN A 140 17.97 -14.32 14.11
C GLN A 140 19.07 -13.37 13.63
N GLU A 141 18.81 -12.57 12.59
CA GLU A 141 19.84 -11.75 11.95
C GLU A 141 19.46 -10.29 11.67
N TRP A 142 18.18 -9.94 11.46
CA TRP A 142 17.79 -8.57 11.07
C TRP A 142 16.85 -7.94 12.08
N LYS A 143 17.16 -6.72 12.53
CA LYS A 143 16.32 -5.89 13.38
C LYS A 143 15.55 -4.86 12.55
N LEU A 144 14.23 -4.98 12.53
CA LEU A 144 13.35 -4.01 11.85
C LEU A 144 13.11 -2.78 12.71
N TYR A 145 13.25 -1.60 12.10
CA TYR A 145 12.88 -0.34 12.71
C TYR A 145 11.37 -0.13 12.62
N ALA A 146 10.75 0.49 13.63
CA ALA A 146 9.29 0.63 13.68
C ALA A 146 8.73 1.66 12.68
N HIS A 147 9.57 2.58 12.22
CA HIS A 147 9.17 3.67 11.33
C HIS A 147 9.00 3.16 9.89
N VAL A 148 7.85 3.45 9.30
CA VAL A 148 7.58 3.26 7.87
C VAL A 148 7.55 4.63 7.21
N ALA A 149 8.47 4.87 6.28
CA ALA A 149 8.45 6.04 5.41
C ALA A 149 7.49 5.78 4.25
N THR A 150 6.79 6.83 3.82
CA THR A 150 5.89 6.76 2.66
C THR A 150 6.33 7.78 1.62
N GLU A 151 6.44 7.36 0.37
CA GLU A 151 6.87 8.20 -0.74
C GLU A 151 5.92 8.06 -1.94
N LEU A 152 5.60 9.18 -2.58
CA LEU A 152 4.88 9.21 -3.84
C LEU A 152 5.85 9.34 -5.00
N ARG A 153 5.72 8.45 -5.98
CA ARG A 153 6.54 8.42 -7.20
C ARG A 153 5.64 8.27 -8.44
N GLN A 154 6.25 8.41 -9.62
CA GLN A 154 5.59 8.17 -10.90
C GLN A 154 6.47 7.24 -11.73
N THR A 155 5.90 6.17 -12.25
CA THR A 155 6.61 5.25 -13.15
C THR A 155 6.13 5.46 -14.58
N LYS A 156 7.05 5.48 -15.54
CA LYS A 156 6.76 5.52 -16.98
C LYS A 156 6.66 4.08 -17.50
N GLU A 157 5.81 3.84 -18.50
CA GLU A 157 5.89 2.59 -19.25
C GLU A 157 7.20 2.59 -20.07
N GLU A 158 8.01 1.52 -19.97
CA GLU A 158 9.31 1.41 -20.66
C GLU A 158 9.18 1.46 -22.20
N TYR A 159 7.97 1.26 -22.74
CA TYR A 159 7.67 1.23 -24.18
C TYR A 159 6.81 2.40 -24.68
N SER A 160 6.75 3.53 -23.96
CA SER A 160 6.13 4.74 -24.51
C SER A 160 7.13 5.48 -25.42
N PHE A 161 7.09 5.19 -26.71
CA PHE A 161 7.90 5.91 -27.70
C PHE A 161 7.32 7.31 -27.94
N GLU A 162 8.19 8.32 -27.94
CA GLU A 162 7.85 9.63 -28.49
C GLU A 162 7.84 9.51 -30.01
N ASP A 163 6.66 9.65 -30.62
CA ASP A 163 6.50 9.76 -32.07
C ASP A 163 6.14 11.22 -32.38
N GLU A 164 7.02 11.88 -33.13
CA GLU A 164 6.93 13.30 -33.50
C GLU A 164 5.65 13.61 -34.31
N ASP A 165 5.06 12.60 -34.95
CA ASP A 165 3.87 12.77 -35.81
C ASP A 165 2.52 12.48 -35.09
N THR A 166 2.52 11.84 -33.92
CA THR A 166 1.25 11.41 -33.24
C THR A 166 1.00 12.05 -31.88
N GLY A 167 1.95 12.81 -31.32
CA GLY A 167 1.73 13.56 -30.08
C GLY A 167 1.40 12.68 -28.87
N VAL A 168 2.10 11.54 -28.73
CA VAL A 168 1.88 10.60 -27.62
C VAL A 168 2.24 11.27 -26.28
N LEU A 169 1.23 11.57 -25.47
CA LEU A 169 1.41 11.94 -24.07
C LEU A 169 2.04 10.76 -23.34
N GLN A 170 3.27 10.92 -22.84
CA GLN A 170 3.92 9.91 -21.98
C GLN A 170 3.01 9.60 -20.78
N LYS A 171 2.36 8.45 -20.82
CA LYS A 171 1.46 8.03 -19.75
C LYS A 171 2.27 7.51 -18.58
N LYS A 172 1.87 7.92 -17.38
CA LYS A 172 2.55 7.61 -16.13
C LYS A 172 1.59 6.96 -15.16
N HIS A 173 2.10 6.01 -14.38
CA HIS A 173 1.36 5.37 -13.29
C HIS A 173 1.70 6.02 -11.96
N PRO A 174 0.72 6.21 -11.05
CA PRO A 174 1.00 6.59 -9.68
C PRO A 174 1.66 5.44 -8.92
N VAL A 175 2.72 5.72 -8.17
CA VAL A 175 3.34 4.76 -7.26
C VAL A 175 3.32 5.33 -5.85
N LEU A 176 2.92 4.48 -4.90
CA LEU A 176 2.99 4.74 -3.48
C LEU A 176 3.92 3.70 -2.85
N ALA A 177 5.11 4.14 -2.46
CA ALA A 177 6.14 3.31 -1.87
C ALA A 177 6.14 3.42 -0.34
N PHE A 178 6.28 2.28 0.33
CA PHE A 178 6.38 2.17 1.77
C PHE A 178 7.71 1.53 2.15
N THR A 179 8.56 2.26 2.86
CA THR A 179 9.92 1.82 3.17
C THR A 179 10.12 1.64 4.67
N CYS A 180 10.57 0.45 5.04
CA CYS A 180 11.03 0.10 6.38
C CYS A 180 12.56 0.03 6.38
N ARG A 181 13.19 0.41 7.49
CA ARG A 181 14.63 0.14 7.70
C ARG A 181 14.85 -1.19 8.38
N ALA A 182 15.90 -1.91 7.99
CA ALA A 182 16.36 -3.13 8.61
C ALA A 182 17.87 -3.07 8.82
N GLY A 183 18.35 -3.34 10.03
CA GLY A 183 19.79 -3.43 10.30
C GLY A 183 20.16 -4.84 10.73
N LEU A 184 21.34 -5.33 10.34
CA LEU A 184 21.81 -6.63 10.80
C LEU A 184 22.16 -6.57 12.30
N TYR A 185 21.69 -7.54 13.07
CA TYR A 185 21.99 -7.75 14.46
C TYR A 185 23.03 -8.88 14.60
N ARG A 186 24.24 -8.54 15.07
CA ARG A 186 25.26 -9.54 15.45
C ARG A 186 25.10 -9.90 16.93
N ASN A 187 24.79 -11.15 17.22
CA ASN A 187 25.13 -11.71 18.53
C ASN A 187 26.66 -11.85 18.60
N ASN A 188 27.30 -11.20 19.57
CA ASN A 188 28.72 -11.38 19.85
C ASN A 188 29.02 -12.84 20.21
N LEU A 189 29.37 -13.65 19.22
CA LEU A 189 30.25 -14.81 19.36
C LEU A 189 31.57 -14.39 18.74
N ASP A 190 32.39 -13.65 19.50
CA ASP A 190 33.86 -13.59 19.39
C ASP A 190 34.41 -12.61 20.45
N ILE A 191 34.14 -12.90 21.72
CA ILE A 191 35.02 -12.48 22.83
C ILE A 191 35.65 -13.76 23.36
N ASN A 192 36.59 -14.33 22.61
CA ASN A 192 37.52 -15.36 23.10
C ASN A 192 38.72 -15.51 22.13
N LEU A 193 39.39 -14.39 21.81
CA LEU A 193 40.76 -14.42 21.30
C LEU A 193 41.63 -13.38 22.02
N SER A 194 41.51 -13.32 23.35
CA SER A 194 42.60 -12.87 24.23
C SER A 194 42.85 -13.93 25.28
N ASN A 195 43.57 -14.98 24.91
CA ASN A 195 44.39 -15.81 25.80
C ASN A 195 45.11 -16.86 24.96
N LYS A 196 46.20 -16.44 24.31
CA LYS A 196 47.42 -17.22 24.11
C LYS A 196 48.59 -16.26 23.95
#